data_AF-A0A6J2KBX7-F1
#
_entry.id   AF-A0A6J2KBX7-F1
#
_cell.length_a   1.000
_cell.length_b   1.000
_cell.length_c   1.000
_cell.angle_alpha   90.00
_cell.angle_beta   90.00
_cell.angle_gamma   90.00
#
_symmetry.space_group_name_H-M   'P 1'
#
loop_
_entity.id
_entity.type
_entity.pdbx_description
1 polymer ?
#
loop_
_entity_poly.entity_id
_entity_poly.type
_entity_poly.pdbx_seq_one_letter_code
_entity_poly.pdbx_strand_id
1 'polypeptide(L)'
;MSDIGSGDEGINSQKYHGQGMDAGGNNFDSGQQPQEQELATKMLQIQSKRFYLDVKQNRRGRFIKVAEIDDRTGYVRIGADGRRSQIFLAMSTAAEFRDHLSSFSDFYSSLGPPNPDNVPDDGKLKSEMMLKDNRRYYLDLKENSRGRFLRVSQTITRGGPRSQIALPAQGMIEFRDALTDLLDDFGTDDGGFKGELPEGRHLRVDNKNFYFDIGQNNRGIYMKVSEKVKSNFRTAITVPEKCWTRFRDILADYCDKMCRAHQQNAENHQGGPIPGGSGVRGGPSQPAPSSSDIDTFSCNVPNRI
;
A
#
# COMPACT_ATOMS: atom_id res chain seq x y z
N MET A 1 -46.02 29.87 50.88
CA MET A 1 -47.06 29.50 49.89
C MET A 1 -47.68 30.77 49.34
N SER A 2 -48.13 30.71 48.07
CA SER A 2 -48.62 31.77 47.18
C SER A 2 -47.61 32.80 46.68
N ASP A 3 -47.64 33.33 45.46
CA ASP A 3 -48.14 32.95 44.12
C ASP A 3 -47.73 34.12 43.18
N ILE A 4 -47.88 33.95 41.86
CA ILE A 4 -48.01 35.00 40.81
C ILE A 4 -46.75 35.44 40.05
N GLY A 5 -46.82 35.31 38.71
CA GLY A 5 -46.50 36.43 37.82
C GLY A 5 -45.82 36.11 36.48
N SER A 6 -46.61 35.74 35.46
CA SER A 6 -46.24 35.86 34.04
C SER A 6 -46.38 37.32 33.58
N GLY A 7 -45.48 37.80 32.70
CA GLY A 7 -45.58 39.12 32.07
C GLY A 7 -44.56 39.31 30.94
N ASP A 8 -45.09 39.70 29.79
CA ASP A 8 -44.49 39.88 28.47
C ASP A 8 -43.83 41.27 28.28
N GLU A 9 -43.16 41.44 27.14
CA GLU A 9 -42.73 42.67 26.45
C GLU A 9 -41.41 43.35 26.83
N GLY A 10 -40.66 43.75 25.79
CA GLY A 10 -39.74 44.89 25.90
C GLY A 10 -38.48 44.83 25.04
N ILE A 11 -38.62 45.04 23.73
CA ILE A 11 -37.54 45.47 22.84
C ILE A 11 -37.00 46.82 23.35
N ASN A 12 -35.68 46.94 23.60
CA ASN A 12 -35.01 48.23 23.42
C ASN A 12 -33.55 48.09 23.01
N SER A 13 -33.18 49.02 22.13
CA SER A 13 -31.94 49.15 21.40
C SER A 13 -30.84 49.76 22.25
N GLN A 14 -29.58 49.33 22.08
CA GLN A 14 -28.44 50.22 22.33
C GLN A 14 -27.22 49.80 21.50
N LYS A 15 -26.98 50.58 20.43
CA LYS A 15 -25.68 50.72 19.76
C LYS A 15 -24.67 51.31 20.75
N TYR A 16 -23.48 50.72 20.87
CA TYR A 16 -22.25 51.48 21.06
C TYR A 16 -21.08 50.83 20.29
N HIS A 17 -20.30 51.71 19.69
CA HIS A 17 -19.16 51.52 18.82
C HIS A 17 -17.92 51.08 19.63
N GLY A 18 -17.09 50.19 19.06
CA GLY A 18 -15.77 49.88 19.61
C GLY A 18 -14.87 49.26 18.54
N GLN A 19 -14.02 50.10 17.91
CA GLN A 19 -12.88 49.70 17.09
C GLN A 19 -11.84 48.98 17.95
N GLY A 20 -11.17 47.96 17.39
CA GLY A 20 -9.94 47.44 18.00
C GLY A 20 -9.43 46.12 17.45
N MET A 21 -8.47 46.23 16.53
CA MET A 21 -7.26 45.41 16.41
C MET A 21 -7.29 44.11 15.59
N ASP A 22 -6.48 44.18 14.53
CA ASP A 22 -5.84 43.12 13.80
C ASP A 22 -5.51 41.88 14.63
N ALA A 23 -6.02 40.74 14.19
CA ALA A 23 -5.39 39.45 14.44
C ALA A 23 -5.28 38.74 13.09
N GLY A 24 -4.08 38.82 12.52
CA GLY A 24 -3.65 37.97 11.42
C GLY A 24 -3.83 36.51 11.81
N GLY A 25 -4.94 35.93 11.38
CA GLY A 25 -5.23 34.51 11.48
C GLY A 25 -4.48 33.78 10.36
N ASN A 26 -3.31 33.27 10.70
CA ASN A 26 -2.55 32.28 9.97
C ASN A 26 -3.47 31.25 9.26
N ASN A 27 -3.55 31.36 7.94
CA ASN A 27 -3.97 30.28 7.04
C ASN A 27 -2.95 29.15 7.12
N PHE A 28 -3.06 28.31 8.14
CA PHE A 28 -2.44 27.00 8.17
C PHE A 28 -3.52 25.94 8.30
N ASP A 29 -3.28 24.85 7.58
CA ASP A 29 -4.05 23.62 7.56
C ASP A 29 -5.25 23.55 6.60
N SER A 30 -5.00 23.85 5.32
CA SER A 30 -5.59 23.01 4.28
C SER A 30 -4.84 21.68 4.27
N GLY A 31 -5.32 20.75 5.08
CA GLY A 31 -4.89 19.36 5.04
C GLY A 31 -4.90 18.88 3.60
N GLN A 32 -3.73 18.54 3.07
CA GLN A 32 -3.59 17.85 1.80
C GLN A 32 -4.39 16.55 1.89
N GLN A 33 -5.64 16.58 1.43
CA GLN A 33 -6.34 15.35 1.09
C GLN A 33 -5.44 14.59 0.12
N PRO A 34 -5.26 13.27 0.29
CA PRO A 34 -4.57 12.49 -0.73
C PRO A 34 -5.27 12.79 -2.06
N GLN A 35 -4.49 13.26 -3.03
CA GLN A 35 -4.96 13.67 -4.36
C GLN A 35 -5.45 12.41 -5.09
N GLU A 36 -6.68 11.99 -4.76
CA GLU A 36 -7.40 10.91 -5.42
C GLU A 36 -8.03 11.50 -6.68
N GLN A 37 -7.49 11.15 -7.84
CA GLN A 37 -8.05 11.56 -9.12
C GLN A 37 -9.11 10.56 -9.54
N GLU A 38 -10.31 11.04 -9.86
CA GLU A 38 -11.33 10.23 -10.51
C GLU A 38 -11.04 10.20 -12.02
N LEU A 39 -10.96 8.99 -12.58
CA LEU A 39 -10.65 8.75 -13.99
C LEU A 39 -11.92 8.46 -14.81
N ALA A 40 -12.83 7.68 -14.23
CA ALA A 40 -14.13 7.38 -14.83
C ALA A 40 -15.14 7.04 -13.74
N THR A 41 -16.41 7.24 -14.03
CA THR A 41 -17.53 6.77 -13.21
C THR A 41 -18.56 6.10 -14.11
N LYS A 42 -19.07 4.96 -13.67
CA LYS A 42 -20.20 4.28 -14.32
C LYS A 42 -21.30 4.06 -13.30
N MET A 43 -22.52 4.45 -13.65
CA MET A 43 -23.69 4.28 -12.81
C MET A 43 -24.59 3.19 -13.41
N LEU A 44 -24.94 2.21 -12.58
CA LEU A 44 -25.87 1.13 -12.91
C LEU A 44 -27.09 1.23 -12.02
N GLN A 45 -28.27 1.24 -12.62
CA GLN A 45 -29.53 1.18 -11.88
C GLN A 45 -30.11 -0.23 -12.00
N ILE A 46 -30.12 -0.95 -10.89
CA ILE A 46 -30.56 -2.35 -10.82
C ILE A 46 -31.68 -2.45 -9.78
N GLN A 47 -32.90 -2.72 -10.24
CA GLN A 47 -34.12 -2.68 -9.42
C GLN A 47 -34.29 -1.31 -8.73
N SER A 48 -34.34 -1.30 -7.40
CA SER A 48 -34.47 -0.08 -6.56
C SER A 48 -33.13 0.37 -5.97
N LYS A 49 -32.02 0.05 -6.63
CA LYS A 49 -30.66 0.36 -6.17
C LYS A 49 -29.85 0.98 -7.30
N ARG A 50 -28.98 1.92 -6.96
CA ARG A 50 -27.95 2.43 -7.87
C ARG A 50 -26.57 2.00 -7.40
N PHE A 51 -25.75 1.54 -8.32
CA PHE A 51 -24.36 1.20 -8.10
C PHE A 51 -23.50 2.19 -8.85
N TYR A 52 -22.55 2.81 -8.15
CA TYR A 52 -21.54 3.66 -8.77
C TYR A 52 -20.22 2.90 -8.76
N LEU A 53 -19.62 2.76 -9.93
CA LEU A 53 -18.33 2.16 -10.17
C LEU A 53 -17.37 3.29 -10.57
N ASP A 54 -16.60 3.79 -9.61
CA ASP A 54 -15.66 4.89 -9.84
C ASP A 54 -14.25 4.33 -9.98
N VAL A 55 -13.64 4.48 -11.16
CA VAL A 55 -12.21 4.24 -11.36
C VAL A 55 -11.47 5.45 -10.82
N LYS A 56 -10.65 5.22 -9.79
CA LYS A 56 -9.86 6.25 -9.13
C LYS A 56 -8.38 5.90 -9.15
N GLN A 57 -7.54 6.92 -9.12
CA GLN A 57 -6.10 6.80 -9.05
C GLN A 57 -5.56 7.55 -7.85
N ASN A 58 -4.66 6.91 -7.10
CA ASN A 58 -3.90 7.54 -6.04
C ASN A 58 -2.41 7.24 -6.20
N ARG A 59 -1.58 7.73 -5.27
CA ARG A 59 -0.13 7.48 -5.26
C ARG A 59 0.27 6.00 -5.19
N ARG A 60 -0.66 5.11 -4.82
CA ARG A 60 -0.43 3.66 -4.68
C ARG A 60 -0.85 2.88 -5.92
N GLY A 61 -1.53 3.52 -6.88
CA GLY A 61 -2.04 2.86 -8.07
C GLY A 61 -3.50 3.19 -8.38
N ARG A 62 -4.07 2.41 -9.29
CA ARG A 62 -5.47 2.52 -9.75
C ARG A 62 -6.35 1.50 -9.04
N PHE A 63 -7.59 1.88 -8.77
CA PHE A 63 -8.56 1.04 -8.10
C PHE A 63 -9.98 1.40 -8.51
N ILE A 64 -10.91 0.44 -8.38
CA ILE A 64 -12.34 0.67 -8.58
C ILE A 64 -13.02 0.74 -7.22
N LYS A 65 -13.70 1.85 -6.97
CA LYS A 65 -14.60 2.01 -5.82
C LYS A 65 -16.02 1.67 -6.28
N VAL A 66 -16.64 0.70 -5.62
CA VAL A 66 -18.05 0.34 -5.87
C VAL A 66 -18.87 0.81 -4.69
N ALA A 67 -19.88 1.65 -4.93
CA ALA A 67 -20.80 2.14 -3.91
C ALA A 67 -22.25 1.77 -4.23
N GLU A 68 -22.97 1.26 -3.23
CA GLU A 68 -24.40 0.98 -3.30
C GLU A 68 -25.19 2.16 -2.71
N ILE A 69 -26.07 2.77 -3.51
CA ILE A 69 -26.94 3.89 -3.15
C ILE A 69 -28.40 3.41 -3.07
N ASP A 70 -29.13 3.89 -2.07
CA ASP A 70 -30.57 3.66 -1.96
C ASP A 70 -31.31 4.65 -2.87
N ASP A 71 -32.19 4.17 -3.75
CA ASP A 71 -32.97 5.06 -4.61
C ASP A 71 -33.89 6.00 -3.84
N ARG A 72 -34.35 5.61 -2.63
CA ARG A 72 -35.31 6.41 -1.85
C ARG A 72 -34.66 7.58 -1.15
N THR A 73 -33.41 7.41 -0.71
CA THR A 73 -32.70 8.43 0.07
C THR A 73 -31.66 9.18 -0.76
N GLY A 74 -31.21 8.60 -1.89
CA GLY A 74 -30.12 9.14 -2.70
C GLY A 74 -28.74 9.05 -2.02
N TYR A 75 -28.66 8.50 -0.81
CA TYR A 75 -27.42 8.37 -0.04
C TYR A 75 -26.86 6.95 -0.11
N VAL A 76 -25.54 6.83 0.12
CA VAL A 76 -24.86 5.53 0.22
C VAL A 76 -25.53 4.72 1.31
N ARG A 77 -25.94 3.50 0.97
CA ARG A 77 -26.64 2.62 1.92
C ARG A 77 -25.76 2.36 3.11
N ILE A 78 -26.34 2.50 4.29
CA ILE A 78 -25.67 2.12 5.53
C ILE A 78 -26.02 0.66 5.81
N GLY A 79 -25.00 -0.18 5.91
CA GLY A 79 -25.13 -1.58 6.32
C GLY A 79 -25.62 -1.69 7.76
N ALA A 80 -26.04 -2.89 8.16
CA ALA A 80 -26.51 -3.14 9.53
C ALA A 80 -25.43 -2.86 10.61
N ASP A 81 -24.17 -2.76 10.20
CA ASP A 81 -23.02 -2.39 11.03
C ASP A 81 -22.77 -0.87 11.11
N GLY A 82 -23.68 -0.04 10.58
CA GLY A 82 -23.56 1.42 10.60
C GLY A 82 -22.58 1.98 9.56
N ARG A 83 -22.06 1.16 8.64
CA ARG A 83 -21.07 1.59 7.64
C ARG A 83 -21.64 1.77 6.25
N ARG A 84 -21.05 2.69 5.49
CA ARG A 84 -21.34 2.86 4.06
C ARG A 84 -21.09 1.56 3.29
N SER A 85 -22.07 1.14 2.52
CA SER A 85 -22.07 -0.05 1.66
C SER A 85 -21.25 0.24 0.41
N GLN A 86 -19.94 0.26 0.60
CA GLN A 86 -18.96 0.47 -0.46
C GLN A 86 -17.78 -0.49 -0.30
N ILE A 87 -17.26 -0.97 -1.42
CA ILE A 87 -16.07 -1.82 -1.48
C ILE A 87 -15.04 -1.20 -2.40
N PHE A 88 -13.78 -1.58 -2.20
CA PHE A 88 -12.65 -1.09 -2.98
C PHE A 88 -11.93 -2.30 -3.58
N LEU A 89 -11.84 -2.33 -4.90
CA LEU A 89 -11.23 -3.40 -5.68
C LEU A 89 -9.96 -2.87 -6.33
N ALA A 90 -8.86 -3.64 -6.24
CA ALA A 90 -7.73 -3.42 -7.12
C ALA A 90 -8.14 -3.76 -8.56
N MET A 91 -7.46 -3.22 -9.59
CA MET A 91 -7.82 -3.50 -10.98
C MET A 91 -7.74 -5.01 -11.29
N SER A 92 -6.72 -5.68 -10.76
CA SER A 92 -6.56 -7.14 -10.84
C SER A 92 -7.72 -7.89 -10.17
N THR A 93 -8.11 -7.47 -8.97
CA THR A 93 -9.26 -8.08 -8.24
C THR A 93 -10.59 -7.80 -8.94
N ALA A 94 -10.73 -6.65 -9.61
CA ALA A 94 -11.91 -6.35 -10.41
C ALA A 94 -12.00 -7.26 -11.64
N ALA A 95 -10.87 -7.64 -12.26
CA ALA A 95 -10.83 -8.62 -13.33
C ALA A 95 -11.25 -10.02 -12.85
N GLU A 96 -10.69 -10.49 -11.73
CA GLU A 96 -11.14 -11.75 -11.11
C GLU A 96 -12.64 -11.70 -10.77
N PHE A 97 -13.13 -10.57 -10.26
CA PHE A 97 -14.53 -10.41 -9.93
C PHE A 97 -15.44 -10.48 -11.18
N ARG A 98 -15.01 -9.86 -12.29
CA ARG A 98 -15.69 -9.93 -13.59
C ARG A 98 -15.82 -11.38 -14.08
N ASP A 99 -14.77 -12.17 -13.93
CA ASP A 99 -14.78 -13.58 -14.36
C ASP A 99 -15.71 -14.43 -13.47
N HIS A 100 -15.65 -14.21 -12.16
CA HIS A 100 -16.59 -14.86 -11.23
C HIS A 100 -18.05 -14.49 -11.50
N LEU A 101 -18.36 -13.24 -11.87
CA LEU A 101 -19.74 -12.82 -12.20
C LEU A 101 -20.33 -13.62 -13.36
N SER A 102 -19.52 -14.02 -14.35
CA SER A 102 -19.96 -14.92 -15.42
C SER A 102 -20.37 -16.29 -14.86
N SER A 103 -19.51 -16.88 -14.04
CA SER A 103 -19.77 -18.17 -13.38
C SER A 103 -20.97 -18.14 -12.41
N PHE A 104 -21.24 -17.00 -11.77
CA PHE A 104 -22.44 -16.81 -10.95
C PHE A 104 -23.69 -16.62 -11.80
N SER A 105 -23.59 -15.92 -12.94
CA SER A 105 -24.70 -15.74 -13.86
C SER A 105 -25.13 -17.05 -14.50
N ASP A 106 -24.19 -17.85 -14.99
CA ASP A 106 -24.48 -19.16 -15.58
C ASP A 106 -25.16 -20.09 -14.57
N PHE A 107 -24.65 -20.09 -13.33
CA PHE A 107 -25.29 -20.82 -12.24
C PHE A 107 -26.69 -20.28 -11.96
N TYR A 108 -26.89 -18.97 -11.88
CA TYR A 108 -28.22 -18.37 -11.67
C TYR A 108 -29.21 -18.72 -12.78
N SER A 109 -28.78 -18.75 -14.04
CA SER A 109 -29.60 -19.17 -15.18
C SER A 109 -29.97 -20.65 -15.15
N SER A 110 -29.12 -21.49 -14.55
CA SER A 110 -29.41 -22.92 -14.34
C SER A 110 -30.39 -23.19 -13.19
N LEU A 111 -30.57 -22.22 -12.30
CA LEU A 111 -31.50 -22.37 -11.18
C LEU A 111 -32.94 -22.19 -11.66
N GLY A 112 -33.77 -23.21 -11.44
CA GLY A 112 -35.21 -23.16 -11.67
C GLY A 112 -35.95 -22.15 -10.77
N PRO A 113 -37.29 -22.17 -10.82
CA PRO A 113 -38.14 -21.29 -10.01
C PRO A 113 -37.73 -21.34 -8.53
N PRO A 114 -37.76 -20.20 -7.82
CA PRO A 114 -37.44 -20.15 -6.40
C PRO A 114 -38.38 -21.11 -5.66
N ASN A 115 -37.80 -22.04 -4.89
CA ASN A 115 -38.57 -23.03 -4.15
C ASN A 115 -38.56 -22.63 -2.66
N PRO A 116 -39.62 -21.98 -2.15
CA PRO A 116 -39.63 -21.41 -0.79
C PRO A 116 -39.51 -22.47 0.31
N ASP A 117 -39.76 -23.75 0.00
CA ASP A 117 -39.68 -24.86 0.96
C ASP A 117 -38.26 -25.46 1.11
N ASN A 118 -37.29 -25.04 0.29
CA ASN A 118 -35.95 -25.66 0.25
C ASN A 118 -34.81 -24.63 0.32
N VAL A 119 -35.03 -23.51 1.00
CA VAL A 119 -33.98 -22.52 1.27
C VAL A 119 -33.03 -23.09 2.35
N PRO A 120 -31.72 -23.24 2.07
CA PRO A 120 -30.74 -23.63 3.10
C PRO A 120 -30.79 -22.65 4.29
N ASP A 121 -30.48 -23.10 5.51
CA ASP A 121 -30.53 -22.25 6.72
C ASP A 121 -29.67 -20.96 6.64
N ASP A 122 -28.55 -20.98 5.89
CA ASP A 122 -27.73 -19.78 5.62
C ASP A 122 -28.16 -19.05 4.32
N GLY A 123 -29.07 -19.63 3.54
CA GLY A 123 -29.59 -19.10 2.29
C GLY A 123 -28.52 -18.94 1.20
N LYS A 124 -27.35 -19.58 1.33
CA LYS A 124 -26.25 -19.52 0.36
C LYS A 124 -26.42 -20.62 -0.69
N LEU A 125 -26.35 -20.25 -1.95
CA LEU A 125 -26.45 -21.14 -3.10
C LEU A 125 -25.07 -21.47 -3.69
N LYS A 126 -24.20 -20.46 -3.83
CA LYS A 126 -22.84 -20.59 -4.34
C LYS A 126 -21.94 -19.58 -3.63
N SER A 127 -20.71 -19.95 -3.32
CA SER A 127 -19.75 -19.08 -2.63
C SER A 127 -18.38 -19.15 -3.31
N GLU A 128 -17.75 -18.00 -3.50
CA GLU A 128 -16.39 -17.85 -4.02
C GLU A 128 -15.58 -16.89 -3.14
N MET A 129 -14.25 -16.94 -3.23
CA MET A 129 -13.36 -16.06 -2.47
C MET A 129 -12.22 -15.53 -3.33
N MET A 130 -11.98 -14.23 -3.26
CA MET A 130 -10.80 -13.59 -3.84
C MET A 130 -9.90 -13.04 -2.74
N LEU A 131 -8.59 -13.05 -3.00
CA LEU A 131 -7.55 -12.63 -2.07
C LEU A 131 -6.65 -11.58 -2.71
N LYS A 132 -6.55 -10.42 -2.07
CA LYS A 132 -5.59 -9.38 -2.48
C LYS A 132 -4.87 -8.85 -1.26
N ASP A 133 -3.57 -9.09 -1.19
CA ASP A 133 -2.72 -8.74 -0.04
C ASP A 133 -3.29 -9.23 1.31
N ASN A 134 -3.75 -8.31 2.15
CA ASN A 134 -4.37 -8.58 3.46
C ASN A 134 -5.91 -8.42 3.44
N ARG A 135 -6.51 -8.34 2.26
CA ARG A 135 -7.96 -8.21 2.06
C ARG A 135 -8.53 -9.52 1.50
N ARG A 136 -9.68 -9.91 2.06
CA ARG A 136 -10.48 -11.04 1.58
C ARG A 136 -11.80 -10.52 1.05
N TYR A 137 -12.19 -11.00 -0.11
CA TYR A 137 -13.48 -10.71 -0.72
C TYR A 137 -14.26 -12.01 -0.78
N TYR A 138 -15.39 -12.05 -0.08
CA TYR A 138 -16.31 -13.18 -0.09
C TYR A 138 -17.47 -12.85 -1.02
N LEU A 139 -17.73 -13.73 -1.98
CA LEU A 139 -18.78 -13.61 -2.98
C LEU A 139 -19.82 -14.69 -2.70
N ASP A 140 -20.90 -14.34 -2.03
CA ASP A 140 -21.95 -15.29 -1.66
C ASP A 140 -23.22 -15.03 -2.48
N LEU A 141 -23.58 -15.91 -3.41
CA LEU A 141 -24.89 -15.87 -4.05
C LEU A 141 -25.92 -16.44 -3.07
N LYS A 142 -26.88 -15.60 -2.66
CA LYS A 142 -27.87 -15.92 -1.65
C LYS A 142 -29.31 -15.83 -2.18
N GLU A 143 -30.20 -16.61 -1.58
CA GLU A 143 -31.65 -16.57 -1.81
C GLU A 143 -32.37 -16.11 -0.53
N ASN A 144 -33.32 -15.18 -0.67
CA ASN A 144 -34.20 -14.75 0.41
C ASN A 144 -35.64 -14.59 -0.11
N SER A 145 -36.56 -14.22 0.78
CA SER A 145 -37.98 -13.98 0.44
C SER A 145 -38.20 -12.88 -0.60
N ARG A 146 -37.21 -12.01 -0.85
CA ARG A 146 -37.25 -10.95 -1.87
C ARG A 146 -36.62 -11.37 -3.20
N GLY A 147 -36.01 -12.56 -3.27
CA GLY A 147 -35.33 -13.10 -4.45
C GLY A 147 -33.85 -13.42 -4.21
N ARG A 148 -33.10 -13.55 -5.31
CA ARG A 148 -31.68 -13.92 -5.29
C ARG A 148 -30.77 -12.69 -5.43
N PHE A 149 -29.67 -12.67 -4.70
CA PHE A 149 -28.70 -11.57 -4.72
C PHE A 149 -27.30 -12.07 -4.41
N LEU A 150 -26.29 -11.46 -5.04
CA LEU A 150 -24.89 -11.68 -4.76
C LEU A 150 -24.42 -10.71 -3.68
N ARG A 151 -24.02 -11.23 -2.52
CA ARG A 151 -23.41 -10.46 -1.44
C ARG A 151 -21.90 -10.45 -1.63
N VAL A 152 -21.32 -9.27 -1.81
CA VAL A 152 -19.87 -9.09 -1.87
C VAL A 152 -19.41 -8.47 -0.56
N SER A 153 -18.72 -9.25 0.28
CA SER A 153 -18.18 -8.79 1.56
C SER A 153 -16.67 -8.62 1.47
N GLN A 154 -16.18 -7.43 1.79
CA GLN A 154 -14.75 -7.14 1.94
C GLN A 154 -14.38 -7.16 3.43
N THR A 155 -13.36 -7.93 3.79
CA THR A 155 -12.80 -7.96 5.15
C THR A 155 -11.27 -7.85 5.12
N ILE A 156 -10.69 -7.39 6.23
CA ILE A 156 -9.24 -7.34 6.43
C ILE A 156 -8.87 -8.44 7.42
N THR A 157 -7.84 -9.23 7.11
CA THR A 157 -7.45 -10.45 7.85
C THR A 157 -7.12 -10.25 9.34
N ARG A 158 -6.86 -9.01 9.79
CA ARG A 158 -6.53 -8.68 11.20
C ARG A 158 -7.68 -8.03 11.96
N GLY A 159 -8.93 -8.39 11.67
CA GLY A 159 -10.10 -7.84 12.38
C GLY A 159 -10.39 -6.38 12.03
N GLY A 160 -9.97 -5.94 10.84
CA GLY A 160 -10.22 -4.58 10.36
C GLY A 160 -11.68 -4.36 9.92
N PRO A 161 -12.01 -3.15 9.46
CA PRO A 161 -13.35 -2.82 9.01
C PRO A 161 -13.84 -3.77 7.92
N ARG A 162 -15.07 -4.25 8.10
CA ARG A 162 -15.85 -4.98 7.10
C ARG A 162 -16.73 -3.98 6.35
N SER A 163 -16.83 -4.16 5.05
CA SER A 163 -17.83 -3.49 4.22
C SER A 163 -18.43 -4.49 3.25
N GLN A 164 -19.62 -4.20 2.76
CA GLN A 164 -20.30 -5.10 1.83
C GLN A 164 -21.23 -4.32 0.90
N ILE A 165 -21.53 -4.95 -0.24
CA ILE A 165 -22.61 -4.55 -1.15
C ILE A 165 -23.47 -5.78 -1.45
N ALA A 166 -24.73 -5.54 -1.83
CA ALA A 166 -25.69 -6.58 -2.18
C ALA A 166 -26.26 -6.31 -3.59
N LEU A 167 -25.70 -7.00 -4.58
CA LEU A 167 -26.07 -6.91 -5.99
C LEU A 167 -27.24 -7.85 -6.30
N PRO A 168 -28.40 -7.37 -6.78
CA PRO A 168 -29.47 -8.26 -7.25
C PRO A 168 -28.97 -9.19 -8.36
N ALA A 169 -29.35 -10.48 -8.32
CA ALA A 169 -28.83 -11.48 -9.27
C ALA A 169 -29.13 -11.13 -10.73
N GLN A 170 -30.28 -10.49 -10.99
CA GLN A 170 -30.69 -10.02 -12.32
C GLN A 170 -29.70 -9.03 -12.94
N GLY A 171 -29.01 -8.23 -12.14
CA GLY A 171 -28.05 -7.23 -12.64
C GLY A 171 -26.59 -7.70 -12.66
N MET A 172 -26.32 -8.99 -12.44
CA MET A 172 -24.94 -9.51 -12.47
C MET A 172 -24.28 -9.36 -13.84
N ILE A 173 -25.05 -9.53 -14.93
CA ILE A 173 -24.56 -9.35 -16.31
C ILE A 173 -24.24 -7.88 -16.59
N GLU A 174 -25.15 -6.97 -16.27
CA GLU A 174 -24.89 -5.53 -16.45
C GLU A 174 -23.68 -5.06 -15.64
N PHE A 175 -23.52 -5.58 -14.42
CA PHE A 175 -22.35 -5.29 -13.59
C PHE A 175 -21.06 -5.85 -14.18
N ARG A 176 -21.10 -7.06 -14.75
CA ARG A 176 -19.97 -7.67 -15.45
C ARG A 176 -19.56 -6.86 -16.69
N ASP A 177 -20.53 -6.44 -17.49
CA ASP A 177 -20.28 -5.67 -18.71
C ASP A 177 -19.73 -4.29 -18.36
N ALA A 178 -20.26 -3.66 -17.31
CA ALA A 178 -19.70 -2.43 -16.75
C ALA A 178 -18.25 -2.57 -16.30
N LEU A 179 -17.91 -3.65 -15.59
CA LEU A 179 -16.53 -3.93 -15.22
C LEU A 179 -15.66 -4.20 -16.45
N THR A 180 -16.18 -4.90 -17.45
CA THR A 180 -15.45 -5.20 -18.69
C THR A 180 -15.04 -3.92 -19.39
N ASP A 181 -15.96 -3.00 -19.65
CA ASP A 181 -15.66 -1.73 -20.30
C ASP A 181 -14.59 -0.93 -19.52
N LEU A 182 -14.73 -0.86 -18.19
CA LEU A 182 -13.75 -0.15 -17.35
C LEU A 182 -12.38 -0.86 -17.34
N LEU A 183 -12.34 -2.18 -17.39
CA LEU A 183 -11.10 -2.95 -17.41
C LEU A 183 -10.42 -2.91 -18.78
N ASP A 184 -11.19 -2.77 -19.87
CA ASP A 184 -10.65 -2.65 -21.22
C ASP A 184 -10.05 -1.26 -21.43
N ASP A 185 -10.71 -0.20 -20.94
CA ASP A 185 -10.22 1.18 -21.04
C ASP A 185 -9.02 1.46 -20.13
N PHE A 186 -9.05 0.96 -18.88
CA PHE A 186 -8.03 1.28 -17.88
C PHE A 186 -7.02 0.14 -17.65
N GLY A 187 -7.27 -1.06 -18.17
CA GLY A 187 -6.42 -2.24 -17.98
C GLY A 187 -6.58 -2.90 -16.61
N THR A 188 -6.09 -4.13 -16.49
CA THR A 188 -6.16 -4.93 -15.25
C THR A 188 -4.99 -4.70 -14.29
N ASP A 189 -4.06 -3.81 -14.66
CA ASP A 189 -2.88 -3.55 -13.85
C ASP A 189 -3.15 -2.49 -12.77
N ASP A 190 -2.74 -2.83 -11.55
CA ASP A 190 -2.98 -2.04 -10.34
C ASP A 190 -2.18 -0.72 -10.31
N GLY A 191 -1.37 -0.42 -11.33
CA GLY A 191 -0.57 0.81 -11.41
C GLY A 191 0.68 0.76 -10.53
N GLY A 192 1.17 -0.44 -10.21
CA GLY A 192 2.51 -0.64 -9.70
C GLY A 192 3.56 -0.41 -10.80
N PHE A 193 4.79 -0.06 -10.44
CA PHE A 193 5.89 0.03 -11.42
C PHE A 193 5.99 -1.28 -12.23
N LYS A 194 5.94 -1.16 -13.56
CA LYS A 194 5.94 -2.27 -14.54
C LYS A 194 7.32 -2.62 -15.09
N GLY A 195 8.39 -2.04 -14.57
CA GLY A 195 9.73 -2.47 -14.93
C GLY A 195 10.06 -3.78 -14.24
N GLU A 196 10.81 -4.65 -14.91
CA GLU A 196 11.51 -5.74 -14.24
C GLU A 196 12.36 -5.12 -13.11
N LEU A 197 12.11 -5.55 -11.88
CA LEU A 197 12.90 -5.04 -10.75
C LEU A 197 14.34 -5.51 -10.96
N PRO A 198 15.35 -4.64 -10.73
CA PRO A 198 16.74 -5.04 -10.86
C PRO A 198 17.05 -6.30 -10.05
N GLU A 199 17.85 -7.20 -10.62
CA GLU A 199 18.25 -8.43 -9.93
C GLU A 199 18.92 -8.09 -8.59
N GLY A 200 18.51 -8.82 -7.56
CA GLY A 200 19.09 -8.68 -6.23
C GLY A 200 20.59 -8.99 -6.25
N ARG A 201 21.36 -8.19 -5.52
CA ARG A 201 22.81 -8.43 -5.37
C ARG A 201 23.12 -8.97 -3.99
N HIS A 202 24.24 -9.66 -3.84
CA HIS A 202 24.71 -10.07 -2.53
C HIS A 202 26.21 -9.79 -2.38
N LEU A 203 26.61 -9.56 -1.13
CA LEU A 203 27.98 -9.31 -0.73
C LEU A 203 28.32 -10.27 0.41
N ARG A 204 29.41 -11.03 0.24
CA ARG A 204 29.94 -11.89 1.31
C ARG A 204 31.15 -11.22 1.94
N VAL A 205 31.10 -11.07 3.27
CA VAL A 205 32.21 -10.55 4.07
C VAL A 205 32.42 -11.51 5.22
N ASP A 206 33.61 -12.12 5.29
CA ASP A 206 33.98 -13.14 6.27
C ASP A 206 32.93 -14.27 6.39
N ASN A 207 32.26 -14.32 7.55
CA ASN A 207 31.24 -15.29 7.90
C ASN A 207 29.81 -14.77 7.72
N LYS A 208 29.64 -13.60 7.11
CA LYS A 208 28.36 -12.90 6.91
C LYS A 208 28.04 -12.77 5.43
N ASN A 209 26.76 -12.91 5.10
CA ASN A 209 26.24 -12.63 3.77
C ASN A 209 25.19 -11.52 3.84
N PHE A 210 25.37 -10.48 3.05
CA PHE A 210 24.41 -9.39 2.87
C PHE A 210 23.68 -9.58 1.55
N TYR A 211 22.36 -9.58 1.57
CA TYR A 211 21.51 -9.63 0.38
C TYR A 211 20.82 -8.28 0.22
N PHE A 212 20.83 -7.75 -1.00
CA PHE A 212 20.23 -6.49 -1.41
C PHE A 212 19.11 -6.80 -2.39
N ASP A 213 17.94 -7.10 -1.87
CA ASP A 213 16.78 -7.51 -2.67
C ASP A 213 15.93 -6.29 -2.99
N ILE A 214 15.65 -6.03 -4.27
CA ILE A 214 14.66 -5.02 -4.66
C ILE A 214 13.29 -5.67 -4.65
N GLY A 215 12.36 -5.08 -3.90
CA GLY A 215 10.99 -5.54 -3.79
C GLY A 215 10.00 -4.40 -4.01
N GLN A 216 8.76 -4.76 -4.27
CA GLN A 216 7.66 -3.84 -4.45
C GLN A 216 6.51 -4.23 -3.54
N ASN A 217 5.90 -3.24 -2.89
CA ASN A 217 4.69 -3.43 -2.10
C ASN A 217 3.71 -2.27 -2.33
N ASN A 218 2.58 -2.33 -1.62
CA ASN A 218 1.53 -1.33 -1.61
C ASN A 218 1.94 0.11 -1.24
N ARG A 219 3.18 0.32 -0.77
CA ARG A 219 3.76 1.62 -0.41
C ARG A 219 4.81 2.10 -1.44
N GLY A 220 5.15 1.29 -2.44
CA GLY A 220 6.14 1.58 -3.48
C GLY A 220 7.28 0.56 -3.54
N ILE A 221 8.32 0.91 -4.29
CA ILE A 221 9.55 0.13 -4.41
C ILE A 221 10.40 0.33 -3.15
N TYR A 222 11.05 -0.74 -2.71
CA TYR A 222 11.96 -0.73 -1.58
C TYR A 222 13.14 -1.67 -1.83
N MET A 223 14.25 -1.39 -1.17
CA MET A 223 15.38 -2.30 -1.06
C MET A 223 15.34 -2.95 0.31
N LYS A 224 15.42 -4.28 0.36
CA LYS A 224 15.58 -5.04 1.60
C LYS A 224 17.04 -5.47 1.72
N VAL A 225 17.73 -4.92 2.71
CA VAL A 225 19.10 -5.32 3.03
C VAL A 225 19.02 -6.35 4.15
N SER A 226 19.32 -7.61 3.86
CA SER A 226 19.28 -8.72 4.81
C SER A 226 20.68 -9.20 5.14
N GLU A 227 21.02 -9.29 6.42
CA GLU A 227 22.23 -9.98 6.91
C GLU A 227 21.84 -11.42 7.30
N LYS A 228 22.53 -12.40 6.70
CA LYS A 228 22.42 -13.82 7.01
C LYS A 228 23.72 -14.28 7.67
N VAL A 229 23.60 -14.72 8.92
CA VAL A 229 24.68 -15.40 9.66
C VAL A 229 24.43 -16.93 9.59
N LYS A 230 25.48 -17.74 9.77
CA LYS A 230 25.41 -19.23 9.70
C LYS A 230 24.41 -19.87 10.69
N SER A 231 23.97 -19.14 11.71
CA SER A 231 22.86 -19.52 12.59
C SER A 231 21.63 -18.68 12.19
N ASN A 232 20.44 -19.27 12.20
CA ASN A 232 19.16 -18.82 11.61
C ASN A 232 18.65 -17.40 11.99
N PHE A 233 19.47 -16.55 12.58
CA PHE A 233 19.22 -15.14 12.81
C PHE A 233 19.35 -14.37 11.50
N ARG A 234 18.21 -13.86 11.00
CA ARG A 234 18.14 -12.94 9.87
C ARG A 234 17.77 -11.56 10.39
N THR A 235 18.72 -10.64 10.38
CA THR A 235 18.49 -9.21 10.60
C THR A 235 18.27 -8.56 9.23
N ALA A 236 17.27 -7.67 9.12
CA ALA A 236 17.01 -6.99 7.85
C ALA A 236 16.43 -5.60 8.06
N ILE A 237 16.82 -4.68 7.18
CA ILE A 237 16.24 -3.34 7.07
C ILE A 237 15.50 -3.20 5.74
N THR A 238 14.51 -2.31 5.69
CA THR A 238 13.77 -1.96 4.48
C THR A 238 13.96 -0.48 4.20
N VAL A 239 14.56 -0.16 3.04
CA VAL A 239 14.86 1.20 2.61
C VAL A 239 13.96 1.56 1.43
N PRO A 240 12.99 2.47 1.60
CA PRO A 240 12.14 2.95 0.50
C PRO A 240 12.97 3.58 -0.63
N GLU A 241 12.55 3.38 -1.88
CA GLU A 241 13.25 3.88 -3.08
C GLU A 241 13.52 5.39 -3.02
N LYS A 242 12.51 6.17 -2.60
CA LYS A 242 12.60 7.62 -2.40
C LYS A 242 13.75 8.10 -1.49
N CYS A 243 14.35 7.21 -0.70
CA CYS A 243 15.44 7.54 0.23
C CYS A 243 16.81 7.05 -0.24
N TRP A 244 16.92 6.31 -1.36
CA TRP A 244 18.18 5.69 -1.79
C TRP A 244 19.30 6.70 -2.05
N THR A 245 19.00 7.82 -2.71
CA THR A 245 19.97 8.91 -2.96
C THR A 245 20.59 9.41 -1.66
N ARG A 246 19.75 9.75 -0.68
CA ARG A 246 20.22 10.23 0.63
C ARG A 246 20.97 9.15 1.41
N PHE A 247 20.52 7.90 1.33
CA PHE A 247 21.19 6.78 1.97
C PHE A 247 22.60 6.57 1.40
N ARG A 248 22.73 6.62 0.06
CA ARG A 248 24.02 6.55 -0.64
C ARG A 248 24.93 7.70 -0.23
N ASP A 249 24.44 8.93 -0.20
CA ASP A 249 25.26 10.11 0.09
C ASP A 249 25.83 10.06 1.52
N ILE A 250 25.03 9.59 2.49
CA ILE A 250 25.49 9.35 3.87
C ILE A 250 26.58 8.27 3.90
N LEU A 251 26.37 7.15 3.19
CA LEU A 251 27.36 6.07 3.14
C LEU A 251 28.68 6.54 2.51
N ALA A 252 28.61 7.30 1.42
CA ALA A 252 29.77 7.86 0.73
C ALA A 252 30.58 8.81 1.64
N ASP A 253 29.91 9.71 2.36
CA ASP A 253 30.56 10.60 3.33
C ASP A 253 31.30 9.82 4.43
N TYR A 254 30.72 8.72 4.92
CA TYR A 254 31.41 7.85 5.88
C TYR A 254 32.61 7.12 5.25
N CYS A 255 32.52 6.66 4.00
CA CYS A 255 33.63 6.05 3.28
C CYS A 255 34.81 7.04 3.14
N ASP A 256 34.53 8.28 2.76
CA ASP A 256 35.55 9.33 2.60
C ASP A 256 36.23 9.66 3.94
N LYS A 257 35.46 9.79 5.01
CA LYS A 257 35.98 10.04 6.37
C LYS A 257 36.87 8.91 6.86
N MET A 258 36.48 7.66 6.67
CA MET A 258 37.31 6.50 7.05
C MET A 258 38.57 6.39 6.21
N CYS A 259 38.50 6.73 4.91
CA CYS A 259 39.68 6.78 4.04
C CYS A 259 40.72 7.79 4.55
N ARG A 260 40.26 9.01 4.89
CA ARG A 260 41.12 10.05 5.48
C ARG A 260 41.72 9.64 6.82
N ALA A 261 40.94 8.99 7.69
CA ALA A 261 41.43 8.52 8.99
C ALA A 261 42.52 7.44 8.84
N HIS A 262 42.38 6.52 7.89
CA HIS A 262 43.42 5.53 7.61
C HIS A 262 44.70 6.15 7.04
N GLN A 263 44.59 7.19 6.21
CA GLN A 263 45.75 7.93 5.69
C GLN A 263 46.51 8.66 6.80
N GLN A 264 45.81 9.35 7.69
CA GLN A 264 46.42 10.04 8.84
C GLN A 264 47.12 9.07 9.82
N ASN A 265 46.56 7.88 10.03
CA ASN A 265 47.19 6.84 10.85
C ASN A 265 48.44 6.26 10.19
N ALA A 266 48.49 6.16 8.86
CA ALA A 266 49.66 5.69 8.12
C ALA A 266 50.81 6.70 8.14
N GLU A 267 50.52 7.99 8.02
CA GLU A 267 51.51 9.07 8.09
C GLU A 267 52.14 9.19 9.49
N ASN A 268 51.36 8.99 10.56
CA ASN A 268 51.88 9.00 11.94
C ASN A 268 52.78 7.81 12.30
N HIS A 269 52.76 6.70 11.53
CA HIS A 269 53.61 5.52 11.79
C HIS A 269 54.95 5.54 11.01
N GLN A 270 55.19 6.50 10.12
CA GLN A 270 56.48 6.64 9.40
C GLN A 270 57.40 7.76 9.95
N GLY A 271 57.00 8.46 11.02
CA GLY A 271 57.69 9.66 11.53
C GLY A 271 58.67 9.50 12.70
N GLY A 272 59.26 8.33 12.95
CA GLY A 272 60.23 8.13 14.03
C GLY A 272 61.69 8.07 13.52
N PRO A 273 62.60 8.99 13.91
CA PRO A 273 64.01 8.88 13.51
C PRO A 273 64.70 7.74 14.26
N ILE A 274 65.32 6.82 13.53
CA ILE A 274 66.21 5.78 14.07
C ILE A 274 67.58 6.43 14.36
N PRO A 275 68.09 6.43 15.61
CA PRO A 275 69.49 6.75 15.87
C PRO A 275 70.38 5.53 15.60
N GLY A 276 71.54 5.78 14.99
CA GLY A 276 72.39 4.78 14.35
C GLY A 276 73.06 3.73 15.25
N GLY A 277 73.68 2.75 14.58
CA GLY A 277 74.55 1.75 15.20
C GLY A 277 75.05 0.72 14.19
N SER A 278 76.34 0.80 13.87
CA SER A 278 77.14 -0.08 13.01
C SER A 278 77.26 -1.51 13.56
N GLY A 279 77.29 -2.55 12.71
CA GLY A 279 77.63 -3.91 13.17
C GLY A 279 77.53 -5.03 12.11
N VAL A 280 78.66 -5.66 11.83
CA VAL A 280 79.00 -6.68 10.81
C VAL A 280 78.42 -8.11 11.06
N ARG A 281 78.26 -8.88 9.96
CA ARG A 281 78.40 -10.37 9.74
C ARG A 281 77.18 -11.34 9.76
N GLY A 282 77.04 -12.07 8.64
CA GLY A 282 76.83 -13.53 8.60
C GLY A 282 75.47 -14.05 8.05
N GLY A 283 75.46 -14.64 6.84
CA GLY A 283 74.36 -15.52 6.37
C GLY A 283 74.60 -17.00 6.75
N PRO A 284 73.87 -17.99 6.18
CA PRO A 284 72.62 -17.93 5.39
C PRO A 284 71.55 -18.94 5.87
N SER A 285 70.27 -18.73 5.53
CA SER A 285 69.29 -19.82 5.33
C SER A 285 68.05 -19.35 4.56
N GLN A 286 67.85 -19.96 3.40
CA GLN A 286 66.59 -20.13 2.67
C GLN A 286 66.12 -21.58 2.89
N PRO A 287 64.93 -22.04 2.42
CA PRO A 287 63.76 -21.34 1.88
C PRO A 287 62.41 -21.86 2.47
N ALA A 288 61.28 -21.19 2.17
CA ALA A 288 60.02 -21.81 1.68
C ALA A 288 58.80 -20.87 1.80
N PRO A 289 57.75 -21.06 0.97
CA PRO A 289 56.94 -19.95 0.46
C PRO A 289 55.43 -20.02 0.82
N SER A 290 54.74 -18.98 0.33
CA SER A 290 53.30 -18.88 0.02
C SER A 290 52.33 -18.72 1.19
N SER A 291 51.70 -17.54 1.26
CA SER A 291 50.35 -17.33 0.72
C SER A 291 49.74 -16.05 1.28
N SER A 292 49.54 -15.05 0.42
CA SER A 292 48.28 -14.30 0.29
C SER A 292 48.56 -13.05 -0.52
N ASP A 293 48.16 -13.09 -1.79
CA ASP A 293 47.84 -11.91 -2.55
C ASP A 293 46.76 -11.15 -1.78
N ILE A 294 47.20 -10.17 -1.00
CA ILE A 294 46.35 -9.07 -0.57
C ILE A 294 46.33 -8.15 -1.78
N ASP A 295 45.30 -8.28 -2.59
CA ASP A 295 44.89 -7.23 -3.52
C ASP A 295 44.73 -5.96 -2.70
N THR A 296 45.75 -5.12 -2.81
CA THR A 296 45.81 -3.78 -2.26
C THR A 296 44.64 -3.03 -2.88
N PHE A 297 43.78 -2.44 -2.06
CA PHE A 297 42.69 -1.58 -2.48
C PHE A 297 43.24 -0.50 -3.41
N SER A 298 43.15 -0.76 -4.72
CA SER A 298 43.48 0.19 -5.75
C SER A 298 42.27 1.11 -5.90
N CYS A 299 42.43 2.34 -5.40
CA CYS A 299 41.46 3.42 -5.50
C CYS A 299 41.35 3.87 -6.96
N ASN A 300 40.76 3.05 -7.83
CA ASN A 300 40.47 3.45 -9.20
C ASN A 300 39.14 4.21 -9.23
N VAL A 301 39.24 5.53 -9.33
CA VAL A 301 38.12 6.43 -9.64
C VAL A 301 37.86 6.35 -11.13
N PRO A 302 36.69 5.89 -11.63
CA PRO A 302 36.38 6.01 -13.05
C PRO A 302 36.02 7.47 -13.34
N ASN A 303 36.72 8.06 -14.31
CA ASN A 303 36.39 9.37 -14.87
C ASN A 303 34.96 9.36 -15.42
N ARG A 304 34.15 10.34 -15.00
CA ARG A 304 32.88 10.70 -15.63
C ARG A 304 33.12 11.26 -17.03
N ILE A 305 32.38 10.75 -18.01
CA ILE A 305 31.73 11.54 -19.06
C ILE A 305 30.27 11.13 -19.07
#